data_AF-A0A939FDU9-F1
#
_entry.id   AF-A0A939FDU9-F1
#
_cell.length_a   1.000
_cell.length_b   1.000
_cell.length_c   1.000
_cell.angle_alpha   90.00
_cell.angle_beta   90.00
_cell.angle_gamma   90.00
#
_symmetry.space_group_name_H-M   'P 1'
#
loop_
_entity.id
_entity.type
_entity.pdbx_description
1 polymer ?
#
loop_
_entity_poly.entity_id
_entity_poly.type
_entity_poly.pdbx_seq_one_letter_code
_entity_poly.pdbx_strand_id
1 'polypeptide(L)' 'ALVGAAVAARLDRGVPEPADRALTPAPAPAPALPAADDHDALLRRLRELGELHQSGILDADEFKEAKQAILKRLQ' A
#
# COMPACT_ATOMS: atom_id res chain seq x y z
N ALA A 1 -0.48 -14.44 21.96
CA ALA A 1 -0.13 -13.23 22.72
C ALA A 1 -0.41 -12.02 21.85
N LEU A 2 -1.27 -11.10 22.30
CA LEU A 2 -1.60 -9.84 21.64
C LEU A 2 -0.63 -8.76 22.13
N VAL A 3 0.03 -8.06 21.20
CA VAL A 3 0.83 -6.85 21.44
C VAL A 3 0.43 -5.90 20.29
N GLY A 4 -0.04 -4.66 20.44
CA GLY A 4 -0.12 -3.75 21.58
C GLY A 4 0.70 -2.48 21.32
N ALA A 5 0.18 -1.50 20.56
CA ALA A 5 0.60 -0.08 20.61
C ALA A 5 -0.37 0.84 19.83
N ALA A 6 -1.14 1.64 20.55
CA ALA A 6 -1.80 2.83 20.01
C ALA A 6 -0.87 4.03 20.23
N VAL A 7 -0.56 4.80 19.18
CA VAL A 7 0.09 6.11 19.29
C VAL A 7 -0.90 7.17 18.83
N ALA A 8 -1.48 7.84 19.81
CA ALA A 8 -2.34 8.99 19.65
C ALA A 8 -1.53 10.19 19.13
N ALA A 9 -2.12 10.89 18.16
CA ALA A 9 -2.04 12.32 17.94
C ALA A 9 -0.69 13.01 18.26
N ARG A 10 0.16 13.16 17.24
CA ARG A 10 1.12 14.29 17.17
C ARG A 10 0.84 15.16 15.94
N LEU A 11 0.07 16.21 16.21
CA LEU A 11 0.29 17.59 15.77
C LEU A 11 0.31 17.88 14.25
N ASP A 12 -0.80 18.50 13.83
CA ASP A 12 -0.88 19.60 12.87
C ASP A 12 0.10 19.54 11.68
N ARG A 13 -0.32 18.84 10.62
CA ARG A 13 0.12 19.17 9.28
C ARG A 13 -1.09 19.56 8.47
N GLY A 14 -1.26 20.87 8.34
CA GLY A 14 -2.26 21.49 7.49
C GLY A 14 -2.32 20.83 6.11
N VAL A 15 -3.55 20.52 5.72
CA VAL A 15 -3.95 20.06 4.38
C VAL A 15 -3.57 21.15 3.37
N PRO A 16 -3.02 20.75 2.21
CA PRO A 16 -3.83 20.89 1.00
C PRO A 16 -3.85 19.57 0.20
N GLU A 17 -5.03 18.96 0.10
CA GLU A 17 -5.47 18.35 -1.15
C GLU A 17 -5.54 19.49 -2.18
N PRO A 18 -5.04 19.34 -3.42
CA PRO A 18 -5.72 18.47 -4.38
C PRO A 18 -4.79 17.81 -5.42
N ALA A 19 -5.07 16.55 -5.74
CA ALA A 19 -4.82 16.08 -7.10
C ALA A 19 -5.93 15.08 -7.42
N ASP A 20 -6.97 15.64 -8.03
CA ASP A 20 -7.91 15.02 -8.95
C ASP A 20 -7.28 13.80 -9.64
N ARG A 21 -7.34 12.64 -8.98
CA ARG A 21 -7.07 11.37 -9.63
C ARG A 21 -8.35 11.06 -10.35
N ALA A 22 -8.44 11.62 -11.55
CA ALA A 22 -9.45 11.34 -12.56
C ALA A 22 -9.99 9.92 -12.34
N LEU A 23 -11.26 9.85 -11.99
CA LEU A 23 -12.04 8.61 -11.99
C LEU A 23 -12.13 8.12 -13.44
N THR A 24 -11.03 7.64 -14.00
CA THR A 24 -11.09 6.77 -15.16
C THR A 24 -11.84 5.53 -14.69
N PRO A 25 -12.98 5.17 -15.32
CA PRO A 25 -13.68 3.94 -14.99
C PRO A 25 -12.68 2.80 -15.10
N ALA A 26 -12.43 2.13 -13.98
CA ALA A 26 -11.59 0.94 -13.94
C ALA A 26 -12.17 -0.05 -14.98
N PRO A 27 -11.37 -0.55 -15.94
CA PRO A 27 -11.84 -1.60 -16.82
C PRO A 27 -12.31 -2.76 -15.94
N ALA A 28 -13.55 -3.21 -16.17
CA ALA A 28 -14.09 -4.39 -15.51
C ALA A 28 -13.05 -5.52 -15.64
N PRO A 29 -12.73 -6.25 -14.56
CA PRO A 29 -11.73 -7.31 -14.63
C PRO A 29 -12.23 -8.34 -15.64
N ALA A 30 -11.57 -8.40 -16.80
CA ALA A 30 -11.62 -9.57 -17.65
C ALA A 30 -11.13 -10.76 -16.81
N PRO A 31 -11.71 -11.96 -16.95
CA PRO A 31 -11.27 -13.12 -16.18
C PRO A 31 -9.82 -13.43 -16.56
N ALA A 32 -8.88 -12.90 -15.78
CA ALA A 32 -7.47 -13.12 -15.94
C ALA A 32 -7.15 -14.51 -15.42
N LEU A 33 -6.33 -15.23 -16.17
CA LEU A 33 -5.81 -16.53 -15.78
C LEU A 33 -5.17 -16.43 -14.38
N PRO A 34 -5.33 -17.45 -13.51
CA PRO A 34 -5.03 -17.33 -12.08
C PRO A 34 -3.60 -16.86 -11.76
N ALA A 35 -2.62 -17.15 -12.62
CA ALA A 35 -1.22 -16.75 -12.41
C ALA A 35 -0.93 -15.27 -12.72
N ALA A 36 -1.73 -14.61 -13.57
CA ALA A 36 -1.56 -13.18 -13.87
C ALA A 36 -2.11 -12.31 -12.73
N ASP A 37 -3.20 -12.75 -12.10
CA ASP A 37 -3.85 -12.05 -10.99
C ASP A 37 -2.92 -11.92 -9.77
N ASP A 38 -2.11 -12.94 -9.48
CA ASP A 38 -1.13 -12.90 -8.38
C ASP A 38 -0.07 -11.80 -8.58
N HIS A 39 0.42 -11.61 -9.81
CA HIS A 39 1.43 -10.59 -10.11
C HIS A 39 0.84 -9.18 -10.08
N ASP A 40 -0.35 -8.99 -10.65
CA ASP A 40 -1.06 -7.71 -10.60
C ASP A 40 -1.46 -7.34 -9.16
N ALA A 41 -1.91 -8.32 -8.37
CA ALA A 41 -2.19 -8.14 -6.95
C ALA A 41 -0.93 -7.75 -6.16
N LEU A 42 0.22 -8.37 -6.47
CA LEU A 42 1.52 -8.01 -5.90
C LEU A 42 1.91 -6.56 -6.23
N LEU A 43 1.85 -6.18 -7.50
CA LEU A 43 2.19 -4.82 -7.95
C LEU A 43 1.26 -3.78 -7.32
N ARG A 44 -0.02 -4.11 -7.15
CA ARG A 44 -0.99 -3.27 -6.44
C ARG A 44 -0.60 -3.10 -4.96
N ARG A 45 -0.27 -4.19 -4.27
CA ARG A 45 0.17 -4.18 -2.86
C ARG A 45 1.44 -3.36 -2.65
N LEU A 46 2.40 -3.45 -3.56
CA LEU A 46 3.65 -2.67 -3.52
C LEU A 46 3.42 -1.18 -3.74
N ARG A 47 2.47 -0.80 -4.61
CA ARG A 47 2.05 0.60 -4.77
C ARG A 47 1.42 1.12 -3.49
N GLU A 48 0.46 0.40 -2.93
CA GLU A 48 -0.19 0.80 -1.67
C GLU A 48 0.82 1.00 -0.53
N LEU A 49 1.80 0.09 -0.41
CA LEU A 49 2.88 0.23 0.57
C LEU A 49 3.74 1.49 0.33
N GLY A 50 4.02 1.79 -0.95
CA GLY A 50 4.77 2.99 -1.34
C GLY A 50 4.03 4.29 -1.01
N GLU A 51 2.71 4.33 -1.21
CA GLU A 51 1.87 5.47 -0.85
C GLU A 51 1.85 5.69 0.67
N LEU A 52 1.80 4.62 1.47
CA LEU A 52 1.86 4.71 2.94
C LEU A 52 3.22 5.26 3.42
N HIS A 53 4.33 4.85 2.78
CA HIS A 53 5.65 5.39 3.08
C HIS A 53 5.80 6.86 2.65
N GLN A 54 5.33 7.21 1.45
CA GLN A 54 5.36 8.59 0.95
C GLN A 54 4.49 9.52 1.81
N SER A 55 3.39 9.01 2.35
CA SER A 55 2.52 9.72 3.31
C SER A 55 3.15 9.86 4.71
N GLY A 56 4.31 9.25 4.96
CA GLY A 56 5.00 9.27 6.25
C GLY A 56 4.35 8.43 7.34
N ILE A 57 3.47 7.48 6.97
CA ILE A 57 2.82 6.55 7.91
C ILE A 57 3.78 5.41 8.29
N LEU A 58 4.62 4.99 7.34
CA LEU A 58 5.66 3.98 7.53
C LEU A 58 7.04 4.62 7.43
N ASP A 59 7.94 4.30 8.36
CA ASP A 59 9.35 4.62 8.22
C ASP A 59 10.02 3.72 7.16
N ALA A 60 11.24 4.09 6.74
CA ALA A 60 12.00 3.35 5.73
C ALA A 60 12.31 1.91 6.15
N ASP A 61 12.49 1.65 7.46
CA ASP A 61 12.75 0.31 7.97
C ASP A 61 11.50 -0.58 7.92
N GLU A 62 10.36 -0.06 8.38
CA GLU A 62 9.05 -0.73 8.32
C GLU A 62 8.61 -1.01 6.87
N PHE A 63 8.87 -0.05 5.97
CA PHE A 63 8.63 -0.22 4.53
C PHE A 63 9.44 -1.39 3.95
N LYS A 64 10.72 -1.51 4.32
CA LYS A 64 11.58 -2.62 3.88
C LYS A 64 11.05 -3.96 4.38
N GLU A 65 10.69 -4.07 5.67
CA GLU A 65 10.16 -5.31 6.23
C GLU A 65 8.86 -5.74 5.55
N ALA A 66 7.92 -4.82 5.38
CA ALA A 66 6.64 -5.10 4.72
C ALA A 66 6.82 -5.50 3.25
N LYS A 67 7.72 -4.83 2.51
CA LYS A 67 8.07 -5.21 1.14
C LYS A 67 8.67 -6.62 1.08
N GLN A 68 9.55 -6.97 2.01
CA GLN A 68 10.16 -8.31 2.08
C GLN A 68 9.12 -9.39 2.39
N ALA A 69 8.19 -9.15 3.31
CA ALA A 69 7.11 -10.08 3.63
C ALA A 69 6.21 -10.35 2.41
N ILE A 70 5.92 -9.32 1.62
CA ILE A 70 5.14 -9.43 0.39
C ILE A 70 5.89 -10.27 -0.66
N LEU A 71 7.18 -10.02 -0.87
CA LEU A 71 7.99 -10.74 -1.87
C LEU A 71 8.19 -12.22 -1.49
N LYS A 72 8.37 -12.52 -0.20
CA LYS A 72 8.50 -13.90 0.31
C LYS A 72 7.24 -14.75 0.07
N ARG A 73 6.07 -14.15 -0.10
CA ARG A 73 4.82 -14.86 -0.34
C ARG A 73 4.74 -15.48 -1.76
N LEU A 74 5.59 -15.04 -2.68
CA LEU A 74 5.68 -15.55 -4.05
C LEU A 74 6.77 -16.64 -4.21
N GLN A 75 7.69 -16.72 -3.24
CA GLN A 75 8.76 -17.73 -3.22
C GLN A 75 8.27 -19.04 -2.59
#